data_AF-A0A7C3V1H7-F1
#
_entry.id   AF-A0A7C3V1H7-F1
#
_cell.length_a   1.000
_cell.length_b   1.000
_cell.length_c   1.000
_cell.angle_alpha   90.00
_cell.angle_beta   90.00
_cell.angle_gamma   90.00
#
_symmetry.space_group_name_H-M   'P 1'
#
loop_
_entity.id
_entity.type
_entity.pdbx_description
1 polymer ?
#
loop_
_entity_poly.entity_id
_entity_poly.type
_entity_poly.pdbx_seq_one_letter_code
_entity_poly.pdbx_strand_id
1 'polypeptide(L)' 'MLSQSEVLKIFKDAGALLEGHFKLTSGLHSGTYLEKFKV' A
#
# COMPACT_ATOMS: atom_id res chain seq x y z
N MET A 1 17.43 11.31 3.16
CA MET A 1 16.52 10.45 2.40
C MET A 1 15.83 9.52 3.38
N LEU A 2 14.54 9.24 3.19
CA LEU A 2 13.85 8.21 3.96
C LEU A 2 14.32 6.83 3.50
N SER A 3 14.51 5.91 4.44
CA SER A 3 14.70 4.49 4.15
C SER A 3 13.41 3.83 3.68
N GLN A 4 13.51 2.72 2.97
CA GLN A 4 12.34 1.95 2.51
C GLN A 4 11.41 1.56 3.68
N SER A 5 11.98 1.23 4.84
CA SER A 5 11.25 0.90 6.05
C SER A 5 10.43 2.08 6.59
N GLU A 6 10.99 3.29 6.57
CA GLU A 6 10.30 4.51 7.00
C GLU A 6 9.17 4.87 6.04
N VAL A 7 9.39 4.73 4.73
CA VAL A 7 8.33 4.94 3.73
C VAL A 7 7.17 3.98 3.97
N LEU A 8 7.45 2.69 4.15
CA LEU A 8 6.40 1.69 4.45
C LEU A 8 5.66 1.99 5.75
N LYS A 9 6.37 2.50 6.76
CA LYS A 9 5.75 2.89 8.04
C LYS A 9 4.74 4.03 7.83
N ILE A 10 5.08 5.05 7.06
CA ILE A 10 4.17 6.16 6.74
C ILE A 10 2.88 5.65 6.10
N PHE A 11 2.97 4.78 5.08
CA PHE A 11 1.78 4.21 4.42
C PHE A 11 0.95 3.32 5.35
N LYS A 12 1.58 2.59 6.28
CA LYS A 12 0.86 1.80 7.29
C LYS A 12 0.15 2.70 8.30
N ASP A 13 0.85 3.68 8.85
CA ASP A 13 0.33 4.60 9.87
C ASP A 13 -0.83 5.45 9.32
N ALA A 14 -0.81 5.78 8.03
CA ALA A 14 -1.89 6.47 7.33
C ALA A 14 -3.10 5.58 6.97
N GLY A 15 -3.04 4.27 7.23
CA GLY A 15 -4.06 3.31 6.78
C GLY A 15 -4.17 3.22 5.26
N ALA A 16 -3.09 3.56 4.55
CA ALA A 16 -3.02 3.55 3.09
C ALA A 16 -2.60 2.17 2.53
N LEU A 17 -2.02 1.30 3.36
CA LEU A 17 -1.72 -0.08 3.01
C LEU A 17 -2.87 -1.00 3.46
N LEU A 18 -3.62 -1.53 2.50
CA LEU A 18 -4.70 -2.48 2.76
C LEU A 18 -4.20 -3.92 2.54
N GLU A 19 -4.64 -4.84 3.40
CA GLU A 19 -4.40 -6.28 3.28
C GLU A 19 -5.73 -6.99 2.95
N GLY A 20 -5.70 -7.93 2.00
CA GLY A 20 -6.91 -8.58 1.51
C GLY A 20 -6.68 -9.32 0.20
N HIS A 21 -7.71 -9.39 -0.65
CA HIS A 21 -7.59 -9.95 -2.00
C HIS A 21 -8.14 -8.97 -3.02
N PHE A 22 -7.24 -8.29 -3.72
CA PHE A 22 -7.55 -7.22 -4.65
C PHE A 22 -7.25 -7.65 -6.08
N LYS A 23 -8.15 -7.33 -7.02
CA LYS A 23 -7.87 -7.40 -8.45
C LYS A 23 -7.38 -6.04 -8.93
N LEU A 24 -6.13 -5.99 -9.36
CA LEU A 24 -5.48 -4.78 -9.84
C LEU A 24 -5.97 -4.41 -11.25
N THR A 25 -5.70 -3.17 -11.67
CA THR A 25 -6.04 -2.70 -13.03
C THR A 25 -5.31 -3.46 -14.13
N SER A 26 -4.18 -4.09 -13.82
CA SER A 26 -3.48 -5.03 -14.71
C SER A 26 -4.20 -6.38 -14.89
N GLY A 27 -5.26 -6.62 -14.13
CA GLY A 27 -5.95 -7.91 -14.08
C GLY A 27 -5.32 -8.93 -13.11
N LEU A 28 -4.13 -8.63 -12.57
CA LEU A 28 -3.47 -9.47 -11.57
C LEU A 28 -4.15 -9.39 -10.22
N HIS A 29 -4.02 -10.44 -9.43
CA HIS A 29 -4.49 -10.49 -8.05
C HIS A 29 -3.34 -10.14 -7.11
N SER A 30 -3.63 -9.36 -6.07
CA SER A 30 -2.67 -8.95 -5.05
C SER A 30 -3.26 -9.12 -3.66
N GLY A 31 -2.41 -9.59 -2.74
CA GLY A 31 -2.71 -9.66 -1.30
C GLY A 31 -2.76 -8.28 -0.63
N THR A 32 -2.28 -7.24 -1.32
CA THR A 32 -2.18 -5.88 -0.79
C THR A 32 -2.59 -4.84 -1.82
N TYR A 33 -3.10 -3.71 -1.34
CA TYR A 33 -3.44 -2.55 -2.17
C TYR A 33 -2.97 -1.26 -1.48
N LEU A 34 -2.40 -0.34 -2.27
CA LEU A 34 -1.84 0.91 -1.77
C LEU A 34 -2.69 2.10 -2.22
N GLU A 35 -3.36 2.75 -1.28
CA GLU A 35 -4.17 3.94 -1.49
C GLU A 35 -3.32 5.21 -1.33
N LYS A 36 -2.54 5.54 -2.35
CA LYS A 36 -1.59 6.68 -2.34
C LYS A 36 -2.19 8.05 -1.99
N PHE A 37 -3.50 8.21 -2.07
CA PHE A 37 -4.21 9.45 -1.74
C PHE A 37 -4.53 9.58 -0.25
N LYS A 38 -4.25 8.55 0.56
CA LYS A 38 -4.40 8.57 2.02
C LYS A 38 -3.16 9.02 2.77
N VAL A 39 -2.04 9.27 2.08
CA VAL A 39 -0.76 9.74 2.63
C VAL A 39 -0.51 11.19 2.26
#